data_AF-A0A497C4X6-F1
#
_entry.id   AF-A0A497C4X6-F1
#
_cell.length_a   1.000
_cell.length_b   1.000
_cell.length_c   1.000
_cell.angle_alpha   90.00
_cell.angle_beta   90.00
_cell.angle_gamma   90.00
#
_symmetry.space_group_name_H-M   'P 1'
#
loop_
_entity.id
_entity.type
_entity.pdbx_description
1 polymer ?
#
loop_
_entity_poly.entity_id
_entity_poly.type
_entity_poly.pdbx_seq_one_letter_code
_entity_poly.pdbx_strand_id
1 'polypeptide(L)'
;MSDKFTIFGSLILLGLSYPATLTAWLLLFPERVENARVKIVEEPRRSLWIGVLTALGAAIPAVLFFAIQAPLFQVLGWIWLAVVLGFASLGAAGIAAELGLRLNWKNDGAYLSLGAFIRGALVWELAAALPLIGWLLVIPLGTLISLGGMVWTLRREKAPQEEN
;
A
#
# COMPACT_ATOMS: atom_id res chain seq x y z
N MET A 1 -36.87 -0.74 -0.68
CA MET A 1 -35.98 0.02 -1.60
C MET A 1 -34.77 0.59 -0.87
N SER A 2 -34.91 1.06 0.38
CA SER A 2 -33.81 1.55 1.23
C SER A 2 -32.58 0.63 1.30
N ASP A 3 -32.76 -0.68 1.61
CA ASP A 3 -31.62 -1.60 1.77
C ASP A 3 -30.74 -1.76 0.53
N LYS A 4 -31.35 -1.75 -0.66
CA LYS A 4 -30.59 -1.88 -1.92
C LYS A 4 -29.69 -0.67 -2.11
N PHE A 5 -30.22 0.54 -1.93
CA PHE A 5 -29.44 1.77 -2.03
C PHE A 5 -28.34 1.85 -0.96
N THR A 6 -28.60 1.36 0.27
CA THR A 6 -27.59 1.29 1.32
C THR A 6 -26.42 0.37 0.93
N ILE A 7 -26.71 -0.81 0.37
CA ILE A 7 -25.68 -1.75 -0.07
C ILE A 7 -24.89 -1.17 -1.25
N PHE A 8 -25.56 -0.60 -2.25
CA PHE A 8 -24.86 0.02 -3.38
C PHE A 8 -24.02 1.23 -2.93
N GLY A 9 -24.56 2.06 -2.04
CA GLY A 9 -23.86 3.21 -1.48
C GLY A 9 -22.63 2.82 -0.68
N SER A 10 -22.71 1.77 0.15
CA SER A 10 -21.57 1.30 0.93
C SER A 10 -20.46 0.72 0.07
N LEU A 11 -20.80 -0.02 -1.00
CA LEU A 11 -19.81 -0.55 -1.94
C LEU A 11 -19.08 0.57 -2.70
N ILE A 12 -19.81 1.60 -3.14
CA ILE A 12 -19.20 2.77 -3.80
C ILE A 12 -18.28 3.51 -2.84
N LEU A 13 -18.73 3.77 -1.61
CA LEU A 13 -17.90 4.42 -0.60
C LEU A 13 -16.65 3.61 -0.27
N LEU A 14 -16.77 2.29 -0.15
CA LEU A 14 -15.65 1.39 0.10
C LEU A 14 -14.63 1.45 -1.05
N GLY A 15 -15.10 1.33 -2.31
CA GLY A 15 -14.23 1.38 -3.49
C GLY A 15 -13.59 2.75 -3.72
N LEU A 16 -14.19 3.84 -3.26
CA LEU A 16 -13.58 5.18 -3.35
C LEU A 16 -12.65 5.49 -2.17
N SER A 17 -12.86 4.85 -1.03
CA SER A 17 -12.09 5.10 0.20
C SER A 17 -10.61 4.77 0.01
N TYR A 18 -10.29 3.66 -0.66
CA TYR A 18 -8.90 3.25 -0.81
C TYR A 18 -8.11 4.17 -1.77
N PRO A 19 -8.56 4.49 -2.99
CA PRO A 19 -7.90 5.51 -3.83
C PRO A 19 -7.77 6.88 -3.15
N ALA A 20 -8.78 7.30 -2.37
CA ALA A 20 -8.69 8.53 -1.59
C ALA A 20 -7.59 8.45 -0.51
N THR A 21 -7.48 7.31 0.18
CA THR A 21 -6.42 7.05 1.16
C THR A 21 -5.04 7.07 0.52
N LEU A 22 -4.86 6.41 -0.64
CA LEU A 22 -3.60 6.46 -1.39
C LEU A 22 -3.24 7.88 -1.83
N THR A 23 -4.24 8.67 -2.22
CA THR A 23 -4.05 10.08 -2.59
C THR A 23 -3.66 10.92 -1.38
N ALA A 24 -4.27 10.67 -0.22
CA ALA A 24 -3.85 11.32 1.03
C ALA A 24 -2.40 10.99 1.38
N TRP A 25 -1.98 9.73 1.23
CA TRP A 25 -0.59 9.33 1.45
C TRP A 25 0.39 10.02 0.50
N LEU A 26 0.05 10.14 -0.78
CA LEU A 26 0.86 10.88 -1.75
C LEU A 26 1.03 12.35 -1.34
N LEU A 27 -0.05 13.00 -0.88
CA LEU A 27 -0.01 14.42 -0.50
C LEU A 27 0.72 14.65 0.83
N LEU A 28 0.58 13.73 1.80
CA LEU A 28 1.22 13.85 3.11
C LEU A 28 2.70 13.48 3.07
N PHE A 29 3.07 12.47 2.26
CA PHE A 29 4.43 11.92 2.24
C PHE A 29 4.92 11.67 0.79
N PRO A 30 5.01 12.70 -0.06
CA PRO A 30 5.33 12.54 -1.48
C PRO A 30 6.69 11.85 -1.70
N GLU A 31 7.71 12.21 -0.93
CA GLU A 31 9.05 11.60 -1.03
C GLU A 31 9.05 10.11 -0.69
N ARG A 32 8.25 9.69 0.30
CA ARG A 32 8.15 8.28 0.71
C ARG A 32 7.50 7.45 -0.39
N VAL A 33 6.44 7.97 -0.99
CA VAL A 33 5.71 7.34 -2.08
C VAL A 33 6.59 7.21 -3.32
N GLU A 34 7.33 8.27 -3.65
CA GLU A 34 8.29 8.30 -4.76
C GLU A 34 9.41 7.26 -4.57
N ASN A 35 10.04 7.27 -3.40
CA ASN A 35 11.11 6.33 -3.07
C ASN A 35 10.60 4.89 -3.10
N ALA A 36 9.39 4.64 -2.59
CA ALA A 36 8.80 3.31 -2.60
C ALA A 36 8.53 2.86 -4.04
N ARG A 37 8.02 3.75 -4.90
CA ARG A 37 7.83 3.48 -6.32
C ARG A 37 9.13 3.05 -6.99
N VAL A 38 10.18 3.87 -6.89
CA VAL A 38 11.47 3.59 -7.52
C VAL A 38 12.01 2.23 -7.09
N LYS A 39 11.96 1.92 -5.79
CA LYS A 39 12.42 0.63 -5.26
C LYS A 39 11.60 -0.56 -5.73
N ILE A 40 10.28 -0.40 -5.83
CA ILE A 40 9.38 -1.45 -6.34
C ILE A 40 9.64 -1.72 -7.82
N VAL A 41 9.90 -0.68 -8.62
CA VAL A 41 10.15 -0.78 -10.07
C VAL A 41 11.55 -1.32 -10.37
N GLU A 42 12.58 -0.86 -9.67
CA GLU A 42 13.97 -1.29 -9.88
C GLU A 42 14.18 -2.77 -9.52
N GLU A 43 13.71 -3.20 -8.34
CA GLU A 43 13.94 -4.57 -7.85
C GLU A 43 12.64 -5.18 -7.26
N PRO A 44 11.64 -5.49 -8.11
CA PRO A 44 10.34 -5.98 -7.65
C PRO A 44 10.45 -7.30 -6.88
N ARG A 45 11.35 -8.19 -7.32
CA ARG A 45 11.59 -9.49 -6.65
C ARG A 45 12.18 -9.30 -5.25
N ARG A 46 13.05 -8.31 -5.06
CA ARG A 46 13.65 -8.02 -3.75
C ARG A 46 12.63 -7.37 -2.83
N SER A 47 11.84 -6.42 -3.34
CA SER A 47 10.71 -5.83 -2.61
C SER A 47 9.73 -6.90 -2.15
N LEU A 48 9.41 -7.90 -2.98
CA LEU A 48 8.58 -9.03 -2.56
C LEU A 48 9.21 -9.83 -1.41
N TRP A 49 10.48 -10.22 -1.51
CA TRP A 49 11.14 -10.99 -0.45
C TRP A 49 11.28 -10.22 0.87
N ILE A 50 11.62 -8.93 0.81
CA ILE A 50 11.64 -8.06 1.99
C ILE A 50 10.24 -7.96 2.58
N GLY A 51 9.21 -7.85 1.73
CA GLY A 51 7.80 -7.86 2.13
C GLY A 51 7.42 -9.13 2.87
N VAL A 52 7.75 -10.31 2.33
CA VAL A 52 7.52 -11.61 2.97
C VAL A 52 8.22 -11.69 4.31
N LEU A 53 9.51 -11.34 4.37
CA LEU A 53 10.28 -11.39 5.61
C LEU A 53 9.71 -10.43 6.67
N THR A 54 9.30 -9.23 6.25
CA THR A 54 8.70 -8.24 7.14
C THR A 54 7.32 -8.68 7.60
N ALA A 55 6.50 -9.24 6.72
CA ALA A 55 5.17 -9.75 7.07
C ALA A 55 5.28 -10.91 8.08
N LEU A 56 6.21 -11.84 7.88
CA LEU A 56 6.48 -12.93 8.82
C LEU A 56 6.99 -12.39 10.17
N GLY A 57 7.93 -11.44 10.14
CA GLY A 57 8.44 -10.79 11.35
C GLY A 57 7.36 -10.02 12.11
N ALA A 58 6.45 -9.35 11.40
CA ALA A 58 5.35 -8.60 11.98
C ALA A 58 4.17 -9.49 12.43
N ALA A 59 4.03 -10.69 11.85
CA ALA A 59 3.02 -11.66 12.25
C ALA A 59 3.28 -12.23 13.64
N ILE A 60 4.55 -12.40 14.05
CA ILE A 60 4.91 -12.91 15.39
C ILE A 60 4.29 -12.05 16.51
N PRO A 61 4.57 -10.74 16.62
CA PRO A 61 3.96 -9.90 17.65
C PRO A 61 2.45 -9.80 17.50
N ALA A 62 1.90 -9.79 16.28
CA ALA A 62 0.46 -9.81 16.07
C ALA A 62 -0.20 -11.05 16.71
N VAL A 63 0.33 -12.25 16.43
CA VAL A 63 -0.17 -13.50 17.00
C VAL A 63 -0.04 -13.51 18.52
N LEU A 64 1.09 -13.02 19.07
CA LEU A 64 1.27 -12.93 20.51
C LEU A 64 0.24 -12.01 21.16
N PHE A 65 -0.02 -10.83 20.58
CA PHE A 65 -1.02 -9.90 21.10
C PHE A 65 -2.45 -10.47 21.07
N PHE A 66 -2.81 -11.21 20.02
CA PHE A 66 -4.13 -11.84 19.94
C PHE A 66 -4.25 -13.14 20.75
N ALA A 67 -3.16 -13.85 21.02
CA ALA A 67 -3.15 -15.06 21.83
C ALA A 67 -3.36 -14.76 23.32
N ILE A 68 -2.84 -13.63 23.80
CA ILE A 68 -3.07 -13.15 25.16
C ILE A 68 -4.50 -12.56 25.18
N GLN A 69 -5.48 -13.35 25.63
CA GLN A 69 -6.91 -12.99 25.67
C GLN A 69 -7.25 -11.88 26.70
N ALA A 70 -6.38 -10.89 26.86
CA ALA A 70 -6.62 -9.70 27.67
C ALA A 70 -7.03 -8.52 26.78
N PRO A 71 -8.02 -7.71 27.19
CA PRO A 71 -8.56 -6.62 26.37
C PRO A 71 -7.51 -5.61 25.88
N LEU A 72 -6.54 -5.27 26.73
CA LEU A 72 -5.47 -4.33 26.36
C LEU A 72 -4.58 -4.85 25.23
N PHE A 73 -4.25 -6.16 25.24
CA PHE A 73 -3.42 -6.77 24.22
C PHE A 73 -4.16 -6.89 22.88
N GLN A 74 -5.48 -7.09 22.88
CA GLN A 74 -6.27 -7.05 21.66
C GLN A 74 -6.24 -5.67 20.99
N VAL A 75 -6.37 -4.60 21.78
CA VAL A 75 -6.25 -3.22 21.27
C VAL A 75 -4.86 -2.98 20.68
N LEU A 76 -3.80 -3.40 21.37
CA LEU A 76 -2.43 -3.32 20.85
C LEU A 76 -2.24 -4.14 19.57
N GLY A 77 -2.87 -5.31 19.46
CA GLY A 77 -2.88 -6.14 18.25
C GLY A 77 -3.49 -5.41 17.06
N TRP A 78 -4.64 -4.76 17.26
CA TRP A 78 -5.29 -3.94 16.23
C TRP A 78 -4.46 -2.72 15.83
N ILE A 79 -3.87 -2.01 16.80
CA ILE A 79 -2.97 -0.88 16.53
C ILE A 79 -1.76 -1.36 15.72
N TRP A 80 -1.13 -2.46 16.13
CA TRP A 80 0.01 -3.04 15.43
C TRP A 80 -0.34 -3.40 13.98
N LEU A 81 -1.48 -4.07 13.78
CA LEU A 81 -1.97 -4.43 12.45
C LEU A 81 -2.25 -3.19 11.60
N ALA A 82 -2.87 -2.16 12.17
CA ALA A 82 -3.12 -0.89 11.49
C ALA A 82 -1.82 -0.19 11.07
N VAL A 83 -0.78 -0.23 11.91
CA VAL A 83 0.55 0.32 11.58
C VAL A 83 1.17 -0.44 10.41
N VAL A 84 1.19 -1.78 10.46
CA VAL A 84 1.76 -2.62 9.40
C VAL A 84 1.03 -2.43 8.07
N LEU A 85 -0.31 -2.44 8.10
CA LEU A 85 -1.12 -2.17 6.90
C LEU A 85 -0.98 -0.72 6.42
N GLY A 86 -0.79 0.23 7.34
CA GLY A 86 -0.47 1.63 7.01
C GLY A 86 0.80 1.73 6.17
N PHE A 87 1.89 1.08 6.60
CA PHE A 87 3.13 1.01 5.81
C PHE A 87 2.94 0.31 4.47
N ALA A 88 2.16 -0.78 4.42
CA ALA A 88 1.82 -1.43 3.16
C ALA A 88 1.02 -0.49 2.25
N SER A 89 0.09 0.30 2.78
CA SER A 89 -0.72 1.24 2.00
C SER A 89 0.10 2.42 1.46
N LEU A 90 1.12 2.89 2.19
CA LEU A 90 2.10 3.86 1.70
C LEU A 90 2.90 3.30 0.52
N GLY A 91 3.34 2.04 0.60
CA GLY A 91 3.99 1.36 -0.54
C GLY A 91 3.05 1.17 -1.73
N ALA A 92 1.76 0.90 -1.47
CA ALA A 92 0.75 0.72 -2.51
C ALA A 92 0.47 2.04 -3.26
N ALA A 93 0.58 3.19 -2.57
CA ALA A 93 0.56 4.49 -3.24
C ALA A 93 1.71 4.61 -4.25
N GLY A 94 2.88 4.02 -3.96
CA GLY A 94 3.99 3.93 -4.91
C GLY A 94 3.63 3.13 -6.17
N ILE A 95 2.96 2.00 -6.01
CA ILE A 95 2.44 1.21 -7.14
C ILE A 95 1.41 2.01 -7.94
N ALA A 96 0.47 2.68 -7.27
CA ALA A 96 -0.53 3.53 -7.91
C ALA A 96 0.11 4.69 -8.69
N ALA A 97 1.20 5.28 -8.17
CA ALA A 97 1.99 6.29 -8.87
C ALA A 97 2.63 5.74 -10.14
N GLU A 98 3.22 4.54 -10.10
CA GLU A 98 3.80 3.89 -11.29
C GLU A 98 2.74 3.62 -12.35
N LEU A 99 1.57 3.09 -11.95
CA LEU A 99 0.45 2.89 -12.86
C LEU A 99 -0.02 4.21 -13.46
N GLY A 100 -0.09 5.28 -12.66
CA GLY A 100 -0.41 6.62 -13.12
C GLY A 100 0.56 7.14 -14.18
N LEU A 101 1.87 6.98 -13.95
CA LEU A 101 2.92 7.36 -14.92
C LEU A 101 2.78 6.59 -16.23
N ARG A 102 2.58 5.27 -16.16
CA ARG A 102 2.38 4.41 -17.34
C ARG A 102 1.12 4.77 -18.13
N LEU A 103 0.05 5.16 -17.43
CA LEU A 103 -1.19 5.63 -18.05
C LEU A 103 -1.04 7.04 -18.66
N ASN A 104 -0.06 7.83 -18.20
CA ASN A 104 0.27 9.16 -18.71
C ASN A 104 1.21 9.13 -19.92
N TRP A 105 1.10 8.09 -20.77
CA TRP A 105 1.97 7.86 -21.93
C TRP A 105 1.98 9.00 -22.96
N LYS A 106 0.91 9.81 -23.02
CA LYS A 106 0.83 10.97 -23.93
C LYS A 106 1.75 12.13 -23.56
N ASN A 107 2.20 12.19 -22.30
CA ASN A 107 3.13 13.22 -21.81
C ASN A 107 4.52 12.60 -21.55
N ASP A 108 4.88 11.57 -22.32
CA ASP A 108 6.12 10.78 -22.20
C ASP A 108 6.40 10.19 -20.80
N GLY A 109 5.39 10.14 -19.92
CA GLY A 109 5.58 9.73 -18.52
C GLY A 109 6.49 10.68 -17.73
N ALA A 110 6.74 11.91 -18.22
CA ALA A 110 7.75 12.80 -17.67
C ALA A 110 7.39 13.36 -16.28
N TYR A 111 6.10 13.44 -15.94
CA TYR A 111 5.64 13.91 -14.63
C TYR A 111 4.38 13.18 -14.17
N LEU A 112 4.30 12.93 -12.87
CA LEU A 112 3.12 12.37 -12.21
C LEU A 112 2.15 13.50 -11.89
N SER A 113 1.12 13.69 -12.73
CA SER A 113 0.02 14.58 -12.38
C SER A 113 -0.94 13.91 -11.38
N LEU A 114 -1.61 14.70 -10.53
CA LEU A 114 -2.61 14.18 -9.59
C LEU A 114 -3.72 13.40 -10.31
N GLY A 115 -4.15 13.88 -11.49
CA GLY A 115 -5.13 13.19 -12.32
C GLY A 115 -4.64 11.83 -12.84
N ALA A 116 -3.35 11.72 -13.19
CA ALA A 116 -2.75 10.44 -13.56
C ALA A 116 -2.65 9.49 -12.37
N PHE A 117 -2.25 9.99 -11.19
CA PHE A 117 -2.21 9.20 -9.96
C PHE A 117 -3.58 8.64 -9.58
N ILE A 118 -4.64 9.46 -9.57
CA ILE A 118 -6.00 9.02 -9.23
C ILE A 118 -6.46 7.91 -10.18
N ARG A 119 -6.16 8.02 -11.48
CA ARG A 119 -6.46 6.96 -12.45
C ARG A 119 -5.67 5.68 -12.16
N GLY A 120 -4.39 5.80 -11.81
CA GLY A 120 -3.56 4.66 -11.40
C GLY A 120 -4.09 3.97 -10.13
N ALA A 121 -4.47 4.75 -9.12
CA ALA A 121 -5.09 4.26 -7.88
C ALA A 121 -6.44 3.56 -8.14
N LEU A 122 -7.25 4.11 -9.05
CA LEU A 122 -8.53 3.51 -9.44
C LEU A 122 -8.32 2.19 -10.20
N VAL A 123 -7.35 2.13 -11.12
CA VAL A 123 -7.00 0.89 -11.82
C VAL A 123 -6.51 -0.17 -10.83
N TRP A 124 -5.69 0.22 -9.86
CA TRP A 124 -5.23 -0.66 -8.79
C TRP A 124 -6.38 -1.23 -7.94
N GLU A 125 -7.30 -0.37 -7.51
CA GLU A 125 -8.48 -0.76 -6.75
C GLU A 125 -9.41 -1.69 -7.54
N LEU A 126 -9.69 -1.36 -8.80
CA LEU A 126 -10.52 -2.19 -9.67
C LEU A 126 -9.87 -3.54 -9.97
N ALA A 127 -8.55 -3.60 -10.06
CA ALA A 127 -7.82 -4.87 -10.18
C ALA A 127 -7.96 -5.72 -8.91
N ALA A 128 -7.92 -5.10 -7.72
CA ALA A 128 -8.15 -5.78 -6.44
C ALA A 128 -9.61 -6.24 -6.25
N ALA A 129 -10.57 -5.56 -6.87
CA ALA A 129 -11.99 -5.92 -6.81
C ALA A 129 -12.35 -7.21 -7.59
N LEU A 130 -11.45 -7.71 -8.45
CA LEU A 130 -11.68 -8.99 -9.15
C LEU A 130 -11.58 -10.17 -8.18
N PRO A 131 -12.57 -11.07 -8.11
CA PRO A 131 -12.64 -12.07 -7.04
C PRO A 131 -11.52 -13.12 -7.08
N LEU A 132 -11.13 -13.63 -8.26
CA LEU A 132 -10.04 -14.60 -8.35
C LEU A 132 -8.67 -13.89 -8.41
N ILE A 133 -8.50 -13.02 -9.40
CA ILE A 133 -7.20 -12.38 -9.67
C ILE A 133 -6.89 -11.34 -8.58
N GLY A 134 -7.87 -10.52 -8.21
CA GLY A 134 -7.71 -9.49 -7.20
C GLY A 134 -7.37 -10.08 -5.84
N TRP A 135 -8.16 -11.04 -5.36
CA TRP A 135 -7.98 -11.55 -4.00
C TRP A 135 -6.80 -12.51 -3.83
N LEU A 136 -6.47 -13.33 -4.83
CA LEU A 136 -5.39 -14.31 -4.72
C LEU A 136 -4.04 -13.81 -5.25
N LEU A 137 -4.03 -12.82 -6.13
CA LEU A 137 -2.79 -12.29 -6.70
C LEU A 137 -2.58 -10.82 -6.33
N VAL A 138 -3.49 -9.93 -6.71
CA VAL A 138 -3.28 -8.48 -6.58
C VAL A 138 -3.15 -8.05 -5.12
N ILE A 139 -4.08 -8.45 -4.25
CA ILE A 139 -4.06 -8.10 -2.83
C ILE A 139 -2.83 -8.69 -2.13
N PRO A 140 -2.57 -10.02 -2.13
CA PRO A 140 -1.46 -10.57 -1.36
C PRO A 140 -0.11 -10.17 -1.94
N LEU A 141 0.11 -10.30 -3.26
CA LEU A 141 1.39 -9.92 -3.86
C LEU A 141 1.60 -8.41 -3.81
N GLY A 142 0.54 -7.63 -4.09
CA GLY A 142 0.58 -6.17 -4.00
C GLY A 142 0.89 -5.70 -2.58
N THR A 143 0.25 -6.27 -1.57
CA THR A 143 0.51 -5.93 -0.16
C THR A 143 1.95 -6.27 0.23
N LEU A 144 2.45 -7.44 -0.16
CA LEU A 144 3.83 -7.85 0.14
C LEU A 144 4.85 -6.95 -0.56
N ILE A 145 4.70 -6.73 -1.87
CA ILE A 145 5.59 -5.86 -2.65
C ILE A 145 5.57 -4.44 -2.10
N SER A 146 4.38 -3.92 -1.78
CA SER A 146 4.21 -2.58 -1.22
C SER A 146 4.87 -2.43 0.15
N LEU A 147 4.61 -3.38 1.05
CA LEU A 147 5.22 -3.41 2.38
C LEU A 147 6.73 -3.48 2.29
N GLY A 148 7.27 -4.37 1.45
CA GLY A 148 8.70 -4.53 1.28
C GLY A 148 9.38 -3.34 0.63
N GLY A 149 8.74 -2.73 -0.37
CA GLY A 149 9.19 -1.47 -0.98
C GLY A 149 9.30 -0.36 0.06
N MET A 150 8.27 -0.17 0.88
CA MET A 150 8.26 0.85 1.95
C MET A 150 9.26 0.55 3.07
N VAL A 151 9.44 -0.70 3.46
CA VAL A 151 10.44 -1.06 4.49
C VAL A 151 11.86 -0.84 3.95
N TRP A 152 12.07 -1.06 2.66
CA TRP A 152 13.37 -0.84 2.04
C TRP A 152 13.72 0.66 1.96
N THR A 153 12.76 1.54 1.69
CA THR A 153 13.00 3.00 1.74
C THR A 153 13.42 3.45 3.13
N LEU A 154 12.73 2.98 4.17
CA LEU A 154 13.03 3.29 5.59
C LEU A 154 14.42 2.84 6.03
N ARG A 155 14.93 1.72 5.47
CA ARG A 155 16.27 1.21 5.81
C ARG A 155 17.40 2.05 5.20
N ARG A 156 17.16 2.70 4.05
CA ARG A 156 18.22 3.43 3.32
C ARG A 156 18.38 4.88 3.77
N GLU A 157 17.32 5.52 4.26
CA GLU A 157 17.43 6.82 4.95
C GLU A 157 18.30 6.74 6.23
N LYS A 158 18.47 5.54 6.79
CA LYS A 158 19.32 5.32 7.98
C LYS A 158 20.79 5.05 7.64
N ALA A 159 21.18 4.96 6.36
CA ALA A 159 22.59 4.93 6.02
C ALA A 159 23.15 6.35 6.25
N PRO A 160 24.11 6.51 7.19
CA PRO A 160 24.55 7.82 7.63
C PRO A 160 25.19 8.60 6.49
N GLN A 161 24.92 9.91 6.50
CA GLN A 161 25.82 10.92 5.98
C GLN A 161 27.16 10.77 6.72
N GLU A 162 28.02 9.88 6.23
CA GLU A 162 29.46 9.98 6.43
C GLU A 162 30.01 10.79 5.26
N GLU A 163 30.03 12.12 5.40
CA GLU A 163 30.91 13.03 4.63
C GLU A 163 31.01 14.31 5.47
N ASN A 164 32.09 14.42 6.26
CA ASN A 164 33.35 15.14 5.98
C ASN A 164 33.29 16.62 6.35
#